data_AF-A0A2H1IRZ1-F1
#
_entry.id   AF-A0A2H1IRZ1-F1
#
_cell.length_a   1.000
_cell.length_b   1.000
_cell.length_c   1.000
_cell.angle_alpha   90.00
_cell.angle_beta   90.00
_cell.angle_gamma   90.00
#
_symmetry.space_group_name_H-M   'P 1'
#
loop_
_entity.id
_entity.type
_entity.pdbx_description
1 polymer ?
#
loop_
_entity_poly.entity_id
_entity_poly.type
_entity_poly.pdbx_seq_one_letter_code
_entity_poly.pdbx_strand_id
1 'polypeptide(L)'
;MRKCRCSTVRLGDNVEDMPDSGLEDDAVARSLASKAFSAQVVGADLGHFDGDLIRESLVLRWERAGSPPGAFLRAALLVLDLPARLAQDVSSSPVEEFGISKDDEIAAAQRAGKFLEQIALDFR
;
A
#
# COMPACT_ATOMS: atom_id res chain seq x y z
N MET A 1 -59.27 15.18 -18.79
CA MET A 1 -58.31 14.23 -19.39
C MET A 1 -56.92 14.50 -18.81
N ARG A 2 -56.24 13.44 -18.38
CA ARG A 2 -54.81 13.26 -18.01
C ARG A 2 -54.21 14.05 -16.82
N LYS A 3 -53.82 13.25 -15.81
CA LYS A 3 -52.94 13.53 -14.66
C LYS A 3 -51.50 13.78 -15.11
N CYS A 4 -50.78 14.64 -14.39
CA CYS A 4 -49.37 14.43 -14.04
C CYS A 4 -49.11 14.99 -12.63
N ARG A 5 -48.93 14.09 -11.66
CA ARG A 5 -48.24 14.34 -10.39
C ARG A 5 -46.75 14.09 -10.61
N CYS A 6 -45.89 14.92 -10.02
CA CYS A 6 -44.58 14.55 -9.43
C CYS A 6 -44.12 15.78 -8.62
N SER A 7 -44.19 15.75 -7.28
CA SER A 7 -43.26 15.10 -6.35
C SER A 7 -42.04 15.98 -6.03
N THR A 8 -42.18 16.70 -4.91
CA THR A 8 -41.26 16.80 -3.77
C THR A 8 -39.75 16.82 -4.02
N VAL A 9 -39.16 18.00 -3.75
CA VAL A 9 -37.89 18.30 -3.09
C VAL A 9 -37.04 17.09 -2.69
N ARG A 10 -35.76 17.07 -3.09
CA ARG A 10 -34.62 16.97 -2.15
C ARG A 10 -33.38 17.68 -2.69
N LEU A 11 -32.95 18.64 -1.87
CA LEU A 11 -31.61 19.21 -1.77
C LEU A 11 -30.61 18.03 -1.73
N GLY A 12 -29.87 17.85 -2.82
CA GLY A 12 -28.76 16.91 -2.91
C GLY A 12 -27.48 17.68 -2.71
N ASP A 13 -27.05 17.70 -1.46
CA ASP A 13 -25.71 17.95 -0.95
C ASP A 13 -24.63 17.72 -2.03
N ASN A 14 -23.93 18.78 -2.43
CA ASN A 14 -22.62 18.65 -3.06
C ASN A 14 -21.67 18.18 -1.95
N VAL A 15 -21.69 16.88 -1.65
CA VAL A 15 -20.52 16.26 -1.03
C VAL A 15 -19.50 16.22 -2.15
N GLU A 16 -18.54 17.14 -2.04
CA GLU A 16 -17.26 17.07 -2.73
C GLU A 16 -16.76 15.63 -2.59
N ASP A 17 -16.85 14.89 -3.70
CA ASP A 17 -16.23 13.59 -3.88
C ASP A 17 -14.73 13.82 -3.78
N MET A 18 -14.22 13.77 -2.55
CA MET A 18 -12.82 13.73 -2.24
C MET A 18 -12.31 12.44 -2.90
N PRO A 19 -11.44 12.50 -3.92
CA PRO A 19 -10.94 11.29 -4.55
C PRO A 19 -9.94 10.65 -3.58
N ASP A 20 -10.44 9.86 -2.64
CA ASP A 20 -9.66 8.91 -1.84
C ASP A 20 -9.23 7.70 -2.70
N SER A 21 -9.50 7.72 -4.01
CA SER A 21 -9.15 6.66 -4.98
C SER A 21 -7.71 6.75 -5.52
N GLY A 22 -6.82 7.53 -4.91
CA GLY A 22 -5.53 7.89 -5.51
C GLY A 22 -4.38 6.88 -5.33
N LEU A 23 -4.48 5.96 -4.36
CA LEU A 23 -3.37 5.07 -4.00
C LEU A 23 -3.70 3.58 -4.23
N GLU A 24 -4.96 3.18 -4.11
CA GLU A 24 -5.37 1.78 -4.27
C GLU A 24 -5.44 1.33 -5.75
N ASP A 25 -5.63 2.23 -6.72
CA ASP A 25 -5.68 1.84 -8.14
C ASP A 25 -4.30 1.63 -8.80
N ASP A 26 -3.19 1.95 -8.11
CA ASP A 26 -1.85 1.79 -8.68
C ASP A 26 -1.32 0.36 -8.49
N ALA A 27 -1.62 -0.49 -9.47
CA ALA A 27 -1.16 -1.88 -9.52
C ALA A 27 0.38 -2.02 -9.43
N VAL A 28 1.14 -1.06 -9.94
CA VAL A 28 2.60 -1.07 -9.89
C VAL A 28 3.07 -0.74 -8.49
N ALA A 29 2.54 0.31 -7.87
CA ALA A 29 2.85 0.68 -6.50
C ALA A 29 2.51 -0.45 -5.51
N ARG A 30 1.34 -1.09 -5.65
CA ARG A 30 0.97 -2.27 -4.85
C ARG A 30 1.95 -3.42 -5.02
N SER A 31 2.34 -3.69 -6.26
CA SER A 31 3.28 -4.76 -6.59
C SER A 31 4.68 -4.51 -6.01
N LEU A 32 5.13 -3.25 -5.99
CA LEU A 32 6.39 -2.84 -5.34
C LEU A 32 6.29 -2.92 -3.82
N ALA A 33 5.20 -2.41 -3.25
CA ALA A 33 4.88 -2.44 -1.83
C ALA A 33 4.88 -3.87 -1.27
N SER A 34 4.11 -4.77 -1.90
CA SER A 34 4.02 -6.18 -1.51
C SER A 34 5.38 -6.86 -1.55
N LYS A 35 6.17 -6.65 -2.61
CA LYS A 35 7.49 -7.28 -2.74
C LYS A 35 8.49 -6.76 -1.70
N ALA A 36 8.53 -5.46 -1.45
CA ALA A 36 9.39 -4.87 -0.44
C ALA A 36 9.02 -5.35 0.97
N PHE A 37 7.72 -5.40 1.28
CA PHE A 37 7.22 -5.90 2.56
C PHE A 37 7.58 -7.38 2.76
N SER A 38 7.25 -8.26 1.81
CA SER A 38 7.57 -9.69 1.93
C SER A 38 9.08 -9.94 2.10
N ALA A 39 9.93 -9.16 1.43
CA ALA A 39 11.37 -9.27 1.61
C ALA A 39 11.84 -8.87 3.02
N GLN A 40 11.21 -7.87 3.64
CA GLN A 40 11.51 -7.45 5.01
C GLN A 40 11.01 -8.45 6.06
N VAL A 41 9.88 -9.11 5.78
CA VAL A 41 9.31 -10.16 6.61
C VAL A 41 10.21 -11.41 6.57
N VAL A 42 10.52 -11.91 5.38
CA VAL A 42 11.40 -13.08 5.20
C VAL A 42 12.83 -12.79 5.67
N GLY A 43 13.35 -11.58 5.41
CA GLY A 43 14.69 -11.21 5.85
C GLY A 43 14.81 -11.09 7.37
N ALA A 44 13.74 -10.72 8.07
CA ALA A 44 13.70 -10.73 9.53
C ALA A 44 13.70 -12.17 10.08
N ASP A 45 12.91 -13.06 9.49
CA ASP A 45 12.83 -14.47 9.88
C ASP A 45 14.16 -15.22 9.65
N LEU A 46 14.80 -15.01 8.49
CA LEU A 46 16.07 -15.64 8.14
C LEU A 46 17.31 -14.92 8.70
N GLY A 47 17.14 -13.78 9.39
CA GLY A 47 18.23 -12.97 9.94
C GLY A 47 19.14 -12.31 8.88
N HIS A 48 18.72 -12.26 7.63
CA HIS A 48 19.50 -11.71 6.52
C HIS A 48 18.62 -10.93 5.54
N PHE A 49 18.93 -9.65 5.34
CA PHE A 49 18.28 -8.79 4.37
C PHE A 49 19.31 -8.22 3.39
N ASP A 50 19.27 -8.67 2.13
CA ASP A 50 20.10 -8.15 1.05
C ASP A 50 19.38 -6.99 0.35
N GLY A 51 19.61 -5.77 0.84
CA GLY A 51 18.96 -4.57 0.34
C GLY A 51 19.29 -4.27 -1.13
N ASP A 52 20.48 -4.61 -1.60
CA ASP A 52 20.92 -4.30 -2.96
C ASP A 52 20.21 -5.21 -3.97
N LEU A 53 20.16 -6.52 -3.69
CA LEU A 53 19.42 -7.47 -4.53
C LEU A 53 17.93 -7.13 -4.61
N ILE A 54 17.32 -6.74 -3.48
CA ILE A 54 15.91 -6.35 -3.46
C ILE A 54 15.70 -5.04 -4.23
N ARG A 55 16.59 -4.06 -4.09
CA ARG A 55 16.57 -2.81 -4.84
C ARG A 55 16.62 -3.07 -6.34
N GLU A 56 17.59 -3.85 -6.82
CA GLU A 56 17.71 -4.22 -8.24
C GLU A 56 16.42 -4.89 -8.74
N SER A 57 15.87 -5.82 -7.97
CA SER A 57 14.65 -6.53 -8.31
C SER A 57 13.42 -5.61 -8.39
N LEU A 58 13.34 -4.59 -7.52
CA LEU A 58 12.26 -3.60 -7.52
C LEU A 58 12.40 -2.60 -8.68
N VAL A 59 13.62 -2.13 -8.97
CA VAL A 59 13.90 -1.24 -10.10
C VAL A 59 13.55 -1.95 -11.41
N LEU A 60 13.99 -3.19 -11.61
CA LEU A 60 13.65 -3.96 -12.80
C LEU A 60 12.14 -4.14 -12.98
N ARG A 61 11.40 -4.34 -11.87
CA ARG A 61 9.94 -4.44 -11.90
C ARG A 61 9.29 -3.12 -12.30
N TRP A 62 9.77 -2.01 -11.76
CA TRP A 62 9.31 -0.67 -12.10
C TRP A 62 9.59 -0.33 -13.57
N GLU A 63 10.78 -0.64 -14.08
CA GLU A 63 11.17 -0.42 -15.47
C GLU A 63 10.28 -1.22 -16.45
N ARG A 64 10.01 -2.49 -16.13
CA ARG A 64 9.11 -3.36 -16.92
C ARG A 64 7.68 -2.82 -16.99
N ALA A 65 7.26 -2.03 -16.00
CA ALA A 65 5.96 -1.38 -15.98
C ALA A 65 5.94 -0.04 -16.75
N GLY A 66 7.04 0.32 -17.44
CA GLY A 66 7.15 1.59 -18.15
C GLY A 66 7.61 2.75 -17.26
N SER A 67 8.20 2.45 -16.11
CA SER A 67 8.79 3.44 -15.19
C SER A 67 7.80 4.54 -14.74
N PRO A 68 6.59 4.19 -14.26
CA PRO A 68 5.60 5.19 -13.86
C PRO A 68 6.16 6.13 -12.78
N PRO A 69 6.07 7.45 -12.96
CA PRO A 69 6.67 8.42 -12.04
C PRO A 69 6.00 8.36 -10.67
N GLY A 70 6.82 8.45 -9.62
CA GLY A 70 6.36 8.43 -8.23
C GLY A 70 5.84 7.07 -7.72
N ALA A 71 5.96 5.99 -8.49
CA ALA A 71 5.48 4.66 -8.07
C ALA A 71 6.15 4.15 -6.79
N PHE A 72 7.43 4.43 -6.58
CA PHE A 72 8.14 4.09 -5.34
C PHE A 72 7.61 4.87 -4.13
N LEU A 73 7.30 6.15 -4.29
CA LEU A 73 6.72 6.96 -3.22
C LEU A 73 5.32 6.46 -2.86
N ARG A 74 4.46 6.20 -3.86
CA ARG A 74 3.13 5.62 -3.62
C ARG A 74 3.22 4.23 -2.99
N ALA A 75 4.18 3.40 -3.40
CA ALA A 75 4.44 2.11 -2.78
C ALA A 75 4.84 2.26 -1.31
N ALA A 76 5.69 3.22 -0.97
CA ALA A 76 6.07 3.50 0.41
C ALA A 76 4.86 3.87 1.26
N LEU A 77 4.00 4.77 0.76
CA LEU A 77 2.76 5.16 1.44
C LEU A 77 1.83 3.96 1.66
N LEU A 78 1.66 3.10 0.66
CA LEU A 78 0.85 1.88 0.78
C LEU A 78 1.37 0.92 1.86
N VAL A 79 2.68 0.75 1.98
CA VAL A 79 3.26 -0.12 3.02
C VAL A 79 3.16 0.54 4.40
N LEU A 80 3.30 1.86 4.49
CA LEU A 80 3.20 2.58 5.76
C LEU A 80 1.77 2.70 6.28
N ASP A 81 0.77 2.52 5.42
CA ASP A 81 -0.64 2.44 5.82
C ASP A 81 -1.02 1.05 6.41
N LEU A 82 -0.27 0.00 6.08
CA LEU A 82 -0.52 -1.37 6.55
C LEU A 82 -0.58 -1.48 8.10
N PRO A 83 0.36 -0.90 8.88
CA PRO A 83 0.30 -0.88 10.34
C PRO A 83 -1.00 -0.27 10.89
N ALA A 84 -1.48 0.82 10.28
CA ALA A 84 -2.72 1.47 10.72
C ALA A 84 -3.94 0.57 10.46
N ARG A 85 -3.96 -0.14 9.32
CA ARG A 85 -5.00 -1.14 9.01
C ARG A 85 -4.94 -2.35 9.95
N LEU A 86 -3.75 -2.86 10.25
CA LEU A 86 -3.54 -3.96 11.21
C LEU A 86 -3.96 -3.61 12.64
N ALA A 87 -3.78 -2.34 13.05
CA ALA A 87 -4.22 -1.85 14.35
C ALA A 87 -5.74 -1.66 14.44
N GLN A 88 -6.41 -1.37 13.31
CA GLN A 88 -7.87 -1.24 13.23
C GLN A 88 -8.59 -2.58 13.09
N ASP A 89 -7.88 -3.64 12.68
CA ASP A 89 -8.44 -4.99 12.56
C ASP A 89 -8.53 -5.68 13.93
N VAL A 90 -9.61 -5.37 14.65
CA VAL A 90 -9.97 -5.97 15.95
C VAL A 90 -10.58 -7.39 15.77
N SER A 91 -10.86 -7.80 14.52
CA SER A 91 -11.60 -9.01 14.21
C SER A 91 -10.80 -9.96 13.34
N SER A 92 -9.86 -10.68 13.95
CA SER A 92 -9.61 -12.10 13.65
C SER A 92 -8.67 -12.63 14.71
N SER A 93 -9.05 -13.75 15.32
CA SER A 93 -8.17 -14.60 16.12
C SER A 93 -6.78 -14.68 15.50
N PRO A 94 -5.70 -14.79 16.29
CA PRO A 94 -4.35 -14.77 15.77
C PRO A 94 -4.20 -15.96 14.84
N VAL A 95 -4.28 -15.70 13.54
CA VAL A 95 -3.86 -16.64 12.53
C VAL A 95 -2.34 -16.53 12.57
N GLU A 96 -1.73 -17.17 13.59
CA GLU A 96 -0.30 -17.48 13.66
C GLU A 96 0.08 -18.49 12.55
N GLU A 97 -0.48 -18.36 11.35
CA GLU A 97 -0.27 -19.28 10.23
C GLU A 97 1.15 -19.19 9.69
N PHE A 98 1.89 -18.14 10.08
CA PHE A 98 3.29 -17.93 9.72
C PHE A 98 4.24 -17.65 10.91
N GLY A 99 3.74 -17.66 12.16
CA GLY A 99 4.57 -17.48 13.36
C GLY A 99 5.21 -16.09 13.53
N ILE A 100 4.72 -15.08 12.81
CA ILE A 100 5.27 -13.71 12.86
C ILE A 100 4.40 -12.87 13.80
N SER A 101 5.03 -12.21 14.77
CA SER A 101 4.31 -11.32 15.69
C SER A 101 3.75 -10.11 14.93
N LYS A 102 2.60 -9.58 15.37
CA LYS A 102 2.07 -8.30 14.87
C LYS A 102 3.10 -7.18 14.98
N ASP A 103 3.90 -7.16 16.05
CA ASP A 103 4.99 -6.19 16.21
C ASP A 103 6.07 -6.33 15.12
N ASP A 104 6.40 -7.57 14.72
CA ASP A 104 7.37 -7.83 13.67
C ASP A 104 6.84 -7.45 12.29
N GLU A 105 5.55 -7.66 12.02
CA GLU A 105 4.88 -7.18 10.81
C GLU A 105 4.89 -5.65 10.74
N ILE A 106 4.58 -4.96 11.84
CA ILE A 106 4.64 -3.49 11.91
C ILE A 106 6.07 -3.00 11.66
N ALA A 107 7.06 -3.63 12.30
CA ALA A 107 8.46 -3.27 12.11
C ALA A 107 8.92 -3.55 10.67
N ALA A 108 8.50 -4.65 10.05
CA ALA A 108 8.78 -4.97 8.65
C ALA A 108 8.16 -3.96 7.69
N ALA A 109 6.91 -3.54 7.93
CA ALA A 109 6.24 -2.50 7.17
C ALA A 109 6.99 -1.16 7.25
N GLN A 110 7.41 -0.74 8.45
CA GLN A 110 8.20 0.48 8.62
C GLN A 110 9.55 0.43 7.89
N ARG A 111 10.25 -0.71 7.95
CA ARG A 111 11.53 -0.90 7.22
C ARG A 111 11.31 -0.88 5.72
N ALA A 112 10.29 -1.57 5.22
CA ALA A 112 9.95 -1.59 3.80
C ALA A 112 9.54 -0.21 3.28
N GLY A 113 8.75 0.54 4.05
CA GLY A 113 8.38 1.93 3.74
C GLY A 113 9.60 2.82 3.58
N LYS A 114 10.49 2.86 4.59
CA LYS A 114 11.73 3.63 4.54
C LYS A 114 12.64 3.23 3.37
N PHE A 115 12.72 1.94 3.09
CA PHE A 115 13.52 1.42 1.98
C PHE A 115 12.96 1.89 0.62
N LEU A 116 11.64 1.87 0.44
CA LEU A 116 10.99 2.40 -0.77
C LEU A 116 11.12 3.91 -0.89
N GLU A 117 11.06 4.66 0.21
CA GLU A 117 11.33 6.11 0.22
C GLU A 117 12.76 6.42 -0.23
N GLN A 118 13.75 5.67 0.25
CA GLN A 118 15.13 5.83 -0.18
C GLN A 118 15.29 5.59 -1.68
N ILE A 119 14.69 4.53 -2.22
CA ILE A 119 14.68 4.30 -3.67
C ILE A 119 13.99 5.44 -4.40
N ALA A 120 12.86 5.95 -3.89
CA ALA A 120 12.15 7.07 -4.51
C ALA A 120 12.99 8.34 -4.61
N LEU A 121 13.90 8.59 -3.64
CA LEU A 121 14.82 9.73 -3.68
C LEU A 121 15.86 9.59 -4.80
N ASP A 122 16.23 8.37 -5.20
CA ASP A 122 17.20 8.13 -6.27
C ASP A 122 16.63 8.39 -7.68
N PHE A 123 15.29 8.42 -7.81
CA PHE A 123 14.57 8.63 -9.07
C PHE A 123 13.80 9.97 -9.11
N ARG A 124 14.13 10.89 -8.21
CA ARG A 124 13.55 12.25 -8.18
C ARG A 124 14.20 13.21 -9.15
#